data_AF-A0A7R9ZYK9-F1
#
_entry.id   AF-A0A7R9ZYK9-F1
#
_cell.length_a   1.000
_cell.length_b   1.000
_cell.length_c   1.000
_cell.angle_alpha   90.00
_cell.angle_beta   90.00
_cell.angle_gamma   90.00
#
_symmetry.space_group_name_H-M   'P 1'
#
loop_
_entity.id
_entity.type
_entity.pdbx_description
1 polymer ?
#
loop_
_entity_poly.entity_id
_entity_poly.type
_entity_poly.pdbx_seq_one_letter_code
_entity_poly.pdbx_strand_id
1 'polypeptide(L)'
;MLVNAPQVQFFLLTIVIVGSTALQCRLWPWRAPMANLLDVSFAMTLMLFIVGGSMSGDFDVEQSLEVAQVFLSSGMVLTVLGTVAVIAFCLGKVILCRRKFFVFLSHHKVGA
;
A
#
# COMPACT_ATOMS: atom_id res chain seq x y z
N MET A 1 18.27 -17.87 17.28
CA MET A 1 18.96 -18.16 16.00
C MET A 1 18.28 -17.53 14.79
N LEU A 2 16.94 -17.51 14.67
CA LEU A 2 16.24 -16.89 13.52
C LEU A 2 16.39 -15.36 13.40
N VAL A 3 16.70 -14.66 14.49
CA VAL A 3 16.85 -13.18 14.51
C VAL A 3 18.05 -12.70 13.69
N ASN A 4 19.06 -13.54 13.45
CA ASN A 4 20.29 -13.12 12.76
C ASN A 4 20.24 -13.33 11.23
N ALA A 5 19.11 -13.79 10.69
CA ALA A 5 18.94 -14.00 9.25
C ALA A 5 18.07 -12.88 8.64
N PRO A 6 18.65 -11.84 8.01
CA PRO A 6 17.91 -10.70 7.49
C PRO A 6 16.87 -11.11 6.43
N GLN A 7 17.16 -12.13 5.63
CA GLN A 7 16.24 -12.71 4.65
C GLN A 7 14.92 -13.16 5.28
N VAL A 8 15.00 -13.86 6.41
CA VAL A 8 13.82 -14.36 7.14
C VAL A 8 13.02 -13.20 7.70
N GLN A 9 13.69 -12.15 8.19
CA GLN A 9 13.03 -10.94 8.68
C GLN A 9 12.26 -10.24 7.55
N PHE A 10 12.85 -10.06 6.38
CA PHE A 10 12.19 -9.46 5.22
C PHE A 10 10.98 -10.29 4.77
N PHE A 11 11.11 -11.62 4.76
CA PHE A 11 10.03 -12.51 4.37
C PHE A 11 8.83 -12.42 5.33
N LEU A 12 9.09 -12.48 6.64
CA LEU A 12 8.06 -12.36 7.66
C LEU A 12 7.40 -10.97 7.64
N LEU A 13 8.19 -9.91 7.50
CA LEU A 13 7.70 -8.54 7.41
C LEU A 13 6.78 -8.36 6.19
N THR A 14 7.17 -8.92 5.05
CA THR A 14 6.36 -8.90 3.82
C THR A 14 5.02 -9.61 4.03
N ILE A 15 5.01 -10.79 4.65
CA ILE A 15 3.78 -11.53 4.96
C ILE A 15 2.85 -10.70 5.86
N VAL A 16 3.40 -10.11 6.92
CA VAL A 16 2.62 -9.30 7.87
C VAL A 16 1.98 -8.12 7.16
N ILE A 17 2.75 -7.38 6.35
CA ILE A 17 2.25 -6.19 5.67
C ILE A 17 1.24 -6.56 4.58
N VAL A 18 1.47 -7.62 3.80
CA VAL A 18 0.49 -8.10 2.81
C VAL A 18 -0.81 -8.51 3.50
N GLY A 19 -0.71 -9.27 4.60
CA GLY A 19 -1.87 -9.70 5.38
C GLY A 19 -2.66 -8.53 5.97
N SER A 20 -1.97 -7.56 6.59
CA SER A 20 -2.60 -6.37 7.16
C SER A 20 -3.23 -5.49 6.09
N THR A 21 -2.56 -5.31 4.95
CA THR A 21 -3.07 -4.51 3.83
C THR A 21 -4.30 -5.17 3.20
N ALA A 22 -4.30 -6.49 3.03
CA ALA A 22 -5.46 -7.24 2.54
C ALA A 22 -6.65 -7.13 3.49
N LEU A 23 -6.42 -7.26 4.81
CA LEU A 23 -7.44 -7.03 5.82
C LEU A 23 -7.95 -5.59 5.79
N GLN A 24 -7.07 -4.61 5.65
CA GLN A 24 -7.44 -3.20 5.58
C GLN A 24 -8.29 -2.90 4.34
N CYS A 25 -7.92 -3.42 3.17
CA CYS A 25 -8.70 -3.28 1.94
C CYS A 25 -10.08 -3.93 2.05
N ARG A 26 -10.20 -5.06 2.76
CA ARG A 26 -11.46 -5.78 2.96
C ARG A 26 -12.36 -5.10 4.00
N LEU A 27 -11.80 -4.71 5.14
CA LEU A 27 -12.56 -4.17 6.27
C LEU A 27 -12.89 -2.70 6.06
N TRP A 28 -12.07 -1.97 5.31
CA TRP A 28 -12.20 -0.54 5.06
C TRP A 28 -12.51 0.23 6.37
N PRO A 29 -11.65 0.07 7.40
CA PRO A 29 -12.01 0.34 8.80
C PRO A 29 -12.34 1.81 9.07
N TRP A 30 -11.83 2.74 8.26
CA TRP A 30 -12.06 4.15 8.49
C TRP A 30 -13.35 4.61 7.83
N ARG A 31 -14.14 5.40 8.57
CA ARG A 31 -15.33 6.08 8.03
C ARG A 31 -14.98 7.06 6.91
N ALA A 32 -13.81 7.70 6.99
CA ALA A 32 -13.32 8.60 5.96
C ALA A 32 -12.69 7.78 4.82
N PRO A 33 -13.24 7.81 3.59
CA PRO A 33 -12.72 7.01 2.49
C PRO A 33 -11.29 7.41 2.10
N MET A 34 -10.92 8.69 2.28
CA MET A 34 -9.57 9.18 2.00
C MET A 34 -8.53 8.61 2.98
N ALA A 35 -8.89 8.37 4.24
CA ALA A 35 -7.97 7.79 5.22
C ALA A 35 -7.60 6.34 4.84
N ASN A 36 -8.57 5.53 4.40
CA ASN A 36 -8.29 4.18 3.89
C ASN A 36 -7.37 4.20 2.67
N LEU A 37 -7.58 5.14 1.74
CA LEU A 37 -6.73 5.27 0.55
C LEU A 37 -5.30 5.65 0.90
N LEU A 38 -5.12 6.60 1.84
CA LEU A 38 -3.81 7.01 2.30
C LEU A 38 -3.08 5.86 2.99
N ASP A 39 -3.73 5.14 3.89
CA ASP A 39 -3.10 4.01 4.56
C ASP A 39 -2.69 2.89 3.60
N VAL A 40 -3.56 2.53 2.64
CA VAL A 40 -3.23 1.55 1.61
C VAL A 40 -2.06 2.07 0.75
N SER A 41 -2.02 3.36 0.42
CA SER A 41 -0.91 3.95 -0.34
C SER A 41 0.42 3.92 0.42
N PHE A 42 0.41 4.18 1.73
CA PHE A 42 1.60 4.09 2.58
C PHE A 42 2.06 2.65 2.75
N ALA A 43 1.15 1.71 2.96
CA ALA A 43 1.46 0.29 3.05
C ALA A 43 2.09 -0.24 1.75
N MET A 44 1.55 0.16 0.59
CA MET A 44 2.12 -0.20 -0.71
C MET A 44 3.50 0.45 -0.94
N THR A 45 3.68 1.70 -0.51
CA THR A 45 4.99 2.39 -0.60
C THR A 45 6.03 1.70 0.28
N LEU A 46 5.65 1.33 1.50
CA LEU A 46 6.51 0.58 2.42
C LEU A 46 6.89 -0.79 1.84
N MET A 47 5.95 -1.50 1.21
CA MET A 47 6.23 -2.74 0.48
C MET A 47 7.26 -2.54 -0.64
N LEU A 48 7.19 -1.46 -1.42
CA LEU A 48 8.19 -1.16 -2.43
C LEU A 48 9.58 -0.96 -1.83
N PHE A 49 9.70 -0.25 -0.70
CA PHE A 49 10.97 -0.07 -0.02
C PHE A 49 11.54 -1.37 0.53
N ILE A 50 10.69 -2.22 1.12
CA ILE A 50 11.09 -3.51 1.69
C ILE A 50 11.57 -4.45 0.59
N VAL A 51 10.79 -4.60 -0.48
CA VAL A 51 11.12 -5.48 -1.59
C VAL A 51 12.32 -4.94 -2.36
N GLY A 52 12.34 -3.64 -2.69
CA GLY A 52 13.48 -3.01 -3.36
C GLY A 52 14.77 -3.09 -2.55
N GLY A 53 14.70 -2.82 -1.25
CA GLY A 53 15.84 -2.94 -0.33
C GLY A 53 16.33 -4.38 -0.19
N SER A 54 15.41 -5.36 -0.19
CA SER A 54 15.79 -6.77 -0.13
C SER A 54 16.56 -7.22 -1.38
N MET A 55 16.25 -6.67 -2.56
CA MET A 55 16.99 -6.98 -3.79
C MET A 55 18.42 -6.39 -3.81
N SER A 56 18.72 -5.41 -2.96
CA SER A 56 20.07 -4.85 -2.81
C SER A 56 20.93 -5.60 -1.77
N GLY A 57 20.38 -6.59 -1.06
CA GLY A 57 21.13 -7.39 -0.09
C GLY A 57 21.89 -8.53 -0.76
N ASP A 58 23.17 -8.70 -0.41
CA ASP A 58 23.94 -9.90 -0.79
C ASP A 58 23.41 -11.10 -0.01
N PHE A 59 22.75 -12.01 -0.73
CA PHE A 59 22.19 -13.23 -0.18
C PHE A 59 23.00 -14.43 -0.65
N ASP A 60 23.96 -14.88 0.16
CA ASP A 60 24.96 -15.91 -0.17
C ASP A 60 24.45 -17.37 -0.29
N VAL A 61 23.16 -17.59 -0.58
CA VAL A 61 22.56 -18.94 -0.58
C VAL A 61 21.97 -19.28 -1.95
N GLU A 62 22.79 -19.82 -2.86
CA GLU A 62 22.46 -20.13 -4.27
C GLU A 62 21.09 -20.79 -4.48
N GLN A 63 20.67 -21.74 -3.64
CA GLN A 63 19.39 -22.45 -3.80
C GLN A 63 18.18 -21.76 -3.14
N SER A 64 18.41 -20.92 -2.13
CA SER A 64 17.34 -20.12 -1.49
C SER A 64 17.12 -18.78 -2.20
N LEU A 65 18.11 -18.36 -3.01
CA LEU A 65 18.11 -17.14 -3.80
C LEU A 65 16.99 -17.15 -4.84
N GLU A 66 16.83 -18.24 -5.60
CA GLU A 66 15.81 -18.32 -6.66
C GLU A 66 14.38 -18.21 -6.10
N VAL A 67 14.07 -18.96 -5.04
CA VAL A 67 12.73 -18.93 -4.41
C VAL A 67 12.46 -17.56 -3.79
N ALA A 68 13.44 -16.99 -3.09
CA ALA A 68 13.32 -15.65 -2.53
C ALA A 68 13.15 -14.59 -3.65
N GLN A 69 13.89 -14.69 -4.74
CA GLN A 69 13.84 -13.75 -5.85
C GLN A 69 12.50 -13.84 -6.60
N VAL A 70 11.96 -15.03 -6.84
CA VAL A 70 10.63 -15.21 -7.43
C VAL A 70 9.55 -14.64 -6.51
N PHE A 71 9.64 -14.91 -5.20
CA PHE A 71 8.70 -14.37 -4.23
C PHE A 71 8.74 -12.84 -4.18
N LEU A 72 9.93 -12.26 -4.06
CA LEU A 72 10.14 -10.81 -3.99
C LEU A 72 9.73 -10.11 -5.30
N SER A 73 10.09 -10.66 -6.46
CA SER A 73 9.68 -10.10 -7.76
C SER A 73 8.16 -10.18 -7.96
N SER A 74 7.51 -11.27 -7.57
CA SER A 74 6.04 -11.37 -7.60
C SER A 74 5.38 -10.36 -6.66
N GLY A 75 5.95 -10.17 -5.46
CA GLY A 75 5.52 -9.14 -4.50
C GLY A 75 5.69 -7.73 -5.07
N MET A 76 6.78 -7.47 -5.79
CA MET A 76 7.00 -6.18 -6.47
C MET A 76 5.94 -5.92 -7.53
N VAL A 77 5.66 -6.89 -8.40
CA VAL A 77 4.62 -6.77 -9.44
C VAL A 77 3.25 -6.51 -8.80
N LEU A 78 2.87 -7.27 -7.77
CA LEU A 78 1.61 -7.06 -7.06
C LEU A 78 1.53 -5.68 -6.42
N THR A 79 2.62 -5.20 -5.83
CA THR A 79 2.66 -3.87 -5.20
C THR A 79 2.54 -2.76 -6.24
N VAL A 80 3.24 -2.85 -7.37
CA VAL A 80 3.14 -1.89 -8.48
C VAL A 80 1.74 -1.88 -9.08
N LEU A 81 1.14 -3.05 -9.33
CA LEU A 81 -0.24 -3.12 -9.81
C LEU A 81 -1.22 -2.54 -8.79
N GLY A 82 -1.00 -2.81 -7.50
CA GLY A 82 -1.77 -2.26 -6.39
C GLY A 82 -1.71 -0.73 -6.31
N THR A 83 -0.53 -0.13 -6.41
CA THR A 83 -0.37 1.34 -6.41
C THR A 83 -1.04 1.98 -7.61
N VAL A 84 -0.86 1.40 -8.82
CA VAL A 84 -1.53 1.88 -10.04
C VAL A 84 -3.04 1.82 -9.89
N ALA A 85 -3.59 0.73 -9.33
CA ALA A 85 -5.02 0.60 -9.09
C ALA A 85 -5.55 1.65 -8.10
N VAL A 86 -4.84 1.91 -7.00
CA VAL A 86 -5.20 2.95 -6.02
C VAL A 86 -5.18 4.33 -6.66
N ILE A 87 -4.14 4.66 -7.43
CA ILE A 87 -4.03 5.94 -8.14
C ILE A 87 -5.17 6.09 -9.15
N ALA A 88 -5.45 5.06 -9.95
CA ALA A 88 -6.53 5.07 -10.92
C ALA A 88 -7.90 5.25 -10.25
N PHE A 89 -8.13 4.61 -9.10
CA PHE A 89 -9.35 4.79 -8.31
C PHE A 89 -9.48 6.21 -7.75
N CYS A 90 -8.40 6.77 -7.19
CA CYS A 90 -8.35 8.15 -6.70
C CYS A 90 -8.62 9.16 -7.82
N LEU A 91 -7.95 9.02 -8.97
CA LEU A 91 -8.15 9.87 -10.14
C LEU A 91 -9.57 9.73 -10.70
N GLY A 92 -10.09 8.50 -10.79
CA GLY A 92 -11.45 8.23 -11.20
C GLY A 92 -12.45 8.95 -10.30
N LYS A 93 -12.28 8.88 -8.97
CA LYS A 93 -13.11 9.62 -8.01
C LYS A 93 -12.98 11.14 -8.19
N VAL A 94 -11.78 11.68 -8.35
CA VAL A 94 -11.59 13.13 -8.52
C VAL A 94 -12.21 13.64 -9.83
N ILE A 95 -12.03 12.90 -10.93
CA ILE A 95 -12.55 13.28 -12.25
C ILE A 95 -14.08 13.10 -12.29
N LEU A 96 -14.62 12.01 -11.75
CA LEU A 96 -16.06 11.71 -11.77
C LEU A 96 -16.86 12.47 -10.71
N CYS A 97 -16.29 12.76 -9.52
CA CYS A 97 -16.94 13.55 -8.48
C CYS A 97 -16.82 15.07 -8.67
N ARG A 98 -16.38 15.58 -9.83
CA ARG A 98 -16.40 17.01 -10.18
C ARG A 98 -17.80 17.64 -10.26
N ARG A 99 -18.87 16.92 -9.92
CA ARG A 99 -20.25 17.44 -9.91
C ARG A 99 -20.88 17.31 -8.54
N LYS A 100 -20.56 18.29 -7.69
CA LYS A 100 -21.46 19.05 -6.81
C LYS A 100 -20.53 19.87 -5.94
N PHE A 101 -20.12 21.04 -6.45
CA PHE A 101 -19.90 22.15 -5.55
C PHE A 101 -21.23 22.29 -4.79
N PHE A 102 -21.30 21.69 -3.61
CA PHE A 102 -22.17 22.19 -2.57
C PHE A 102 -21.77 23.66 -2.50
N VAL A 103 -22.66 24.51 -3.00
CA VAL A 103 -22.71 25.91 -2.62
C VAL A 103 -22.55 25.85 -1.11
N PHE A 104 -21.37 26.21 -0.62
CA PHE A 104 -21.24 26.68 0.74
C PHE A 104 -22.17 27.87 0.76
N LEU A 105 -23.42 27.63 1.15
CA LEU A 105 -24.31 28.66 1.64
C LEU A 105 -23.56 29.20 2.83
N SER A 106 -22.80 30.24 2.56
CA SER A 106 -22.28 31.17 3.54
C SER A 106 -23.48 31.68 4.33
N HIS A 107 -23.94 30.94 5.34
CA HIS A 107 -24.85 31.46 6.35
C HIS A 107 -24.08 32.34 7.35
N HIS A 108 -23.10 33.11 6.86
CA HIS A 108 -22.53 34.20 7.60
C HIS A 108 -23.15 35.51 7.09
N LYS A 109 -24.22 35.89 7.81
CA LYS A 109 -24.98 37.16 7.81
C LYS A 109 -26.23 37.24 6.93
N VAL A 110 -27.41 37.22 7.58
CA VAL A 110 -28.42 38.31 7.72
C VAL A 110 -29.76 37.66 8.12
N GLY A 111 -30.24 37.89 9.35
CA GLY A 111 -31.58 37.48 9.77
C GLY A 111 -31.85 37.48 11.28
N ALA A 112 -31.94 38.68 11.86
CA ALA A 112 -32.55 39.06 13.15
C ALA A 112 -31.96 38.48 14.45
#